data_AF-A0AAV2RAD8-F1
#
_entry.id   AF-A0AAV2RAD8-F1
#
_cell.length_a   1.000
_cell.length_b   1.000
_cell.length_c   1.000
_cell.angle_alpha   90.00
_cell.angle_beta   90.00
_cell.angle_gamma   90.00
#
_symmetry.space_group_name_H-M   'P 1'
#
loop_
_entity.id
_entity.type
_entity.pdbx_description
1 polymer ?
#
loop_
_entity_poly.entity_id
_entity_poly.type
_entity_poly.pdbx_seq_one_letter_code
_entity_poly.pdbx_strand_id
1 'polypeptide(L)'
;GEISFGYRVAYDNMSQPLIIYCDEDVMTSFRDLKTAAAKNCFELQEQGMYSDGPNIIYPYSNHPDTPLLVYCDQTTDYGGRTGGWTVIQRRFDGSKDFLQRLDPIS
;
A
#
# COMPACT_ATOMS: atom_id res chain seq x y z
N GLY A 1 -6.18 -17.82 2.30
CA GLY A 1 -5.53 -16.57 1.88
C GLY A 1 -5.53 -16.55 0.39
N GLU A 2 -6.30 -15.65 -0.21
CA GLU A 2 -6.36 -15.49 -1.66
C GLU A 2 -5.06 -14.83 -2.12
N ILE A 3 -4.32 -15.49 -3.01
CA ILE A 3 -3.12 -14.91 -3.62
C ILE A 3 -3.62 -14.03 -4.75
N SER A 4 -3.75 -12.74 -4.46
CA SER A 4 -3.98 -11.74 -5.49
C SER A 4 -2.76 -10.83 -5.52
N PHE A 5 -2.08 -10.80 -6.67
CA PHE A 5 -1.07 -9.81 -7.01
C PHE A 5 0.23 -9.76 -6.19
N GLY A 6 0.83 -10.91 -5.82
CA GLY A 6 2.24 -10.92 -5.38
C GLY A 6 2.53 -10.25 -4.04
N TYR A 7 1.49 -10.09 -3.24
CA TYR A 7 1.60 -9.68 -1.87
C TYR A 7 0.62 -10.46 -1.02
N ARG A 8 0.88 -10.53 0.28
CA ARG A 8 -0.07 -11.08 1.24
C ARG A 8 -0.64 -9.95 2.04
N VAL A 9 -1.95 -9.85 2.06
CA VAL A 9 -2.65 -8.91 2.94
C VAL A 9 -3.21 -9.70 4.12
N ALA A 10 -2.84 -9.30 5.32
CA ALA A 10 -3.57 -9.69 6.51
C ALA A 10 -4.79 -8.77 6.63
N TYR A 11 -5.98 -9.36 6.63
CA TYR A 11 -7.24 -8.65 6.84
C TYR A 11 -7.74 -8.84 8.28
N ASP A 12 -8.50 -7.88 8.78
CA ASP A 12 -9.27 -8.03 10.01
C ASP A 12 -10.59 -8.78 9.76
N ASN A 13 -11.38 -8.97 10.82
CA ASN A 13 -12.68 -9.64 10.77
C ASN A 13 -13.74 -8.87 9.95
N MET A 14 -13.47 -7.62 9.59
CA MET A 14 -14.32 -6.77 8.75
C MET A 14 -13.78 -6.66 7.31
N SER A 15 -12.80 -7.50 6.94
CA SER A 15 -12.14 -7.49 5.62
C SER A 15 -11.35 -6.22 5.31
N GLN A 16 -10.89 -5.49 6.32
CA GLN A 16 -10.00 -4.33 6.14
C GLN A 16 -8.53 -4.76 6.28
N PRO A 17 -7.62 -4.24 5.45
CA PRO A 17 -6.21 -4.60 5.53
C PRO A 17 -5.54 -4.01 6.77
N LEU A 18 -4.88 -4.90 7.52
CA LEU A 18 -4.09 -4.63 8.72
C LEU A 18 -2.61 -4.47 8.40
N ILE A 19 -2.04 -5.44 7.69
CA ILE A 19 -0.63 -5.46 7.30
C ILE A 19 -0.57 -5.97 5.86
N ILE A 20 0.22 -5.28 5.05
CA ILE A 20 0.53 -5.72 3.70
C ILE A 20 1.97 -6.20 3.69
N TYR A 21 2.17 -7.46 3.30
CA TYR A 21 3.46 -8.11 3.17
C TYR A 21 3.82 -8.19 1.69
N CYS A 22 4.95 -7.61 1.32
CA CYS A 22 5.52 -7.79 0.00
C CYS A 22 6.08 -9.21 -0.13
N ASP A 23 5.76 -9.89 -1.22
CA ASP A 23 6.45 -11.11 -1.63
C ASP A 23 7.43 -10.72 -2.75
N GLU A 24 8.73 -10.68 -2.44
CA GLU A 24 9.75 -10.13 -3.34
C GLU A 24 9.85 -10.89 -4.67
N ASP A 25 9.56 -12.19 -4.66
CA ASP A 25 9.63 -13.05 -5.85
C ASP A 25 8.57 -12.67 -6.89
N VAL A 26 7.43 -12.12 -6.45
CA VAL A 26 6.29 -11.80 -7.33
C VAL A 26 6.26 -10.32 -7.76
N MET A 27 6.91 -9.41 -7.02
CA MET A 27 7.07 -8.00 -7.41
C MET A 27 7.80 -7.82 -8.75
N THR A 28 8.66 -8.78 -9.14
CA THR A 28 9.34 -8.80 -10.44
C THR A 28 8.37 -8.87 -11.62
N SER A 29 7.19 -9.50 -11.45
CA SER A 29 6.15 -9.62 -12.48
C SER A 29 5.38 -8.32 -12.73
N PHE A 30 5.45 -7.33 -11.84
CA PHE A 30 4.74 -6.05 -11.96
C PHE A 30 5.55 -4.96 -12.68
N ARG A 31 6.85 -5.20 -12.95
CA ARG A 31 7.71 -4.26 -13.69
C ARG A 31 7.19 -3.94 -15.10
N ASP A 32 6.41 -4.84 -15.68
CA ASP A 32 5.90 -4.71 -17.06
C ASP A 32 4.54 -3.99 -17.18
N LEU A 33 3.82 -3.81 -16.07
CA LEU A 33 2.62 -2.95 -16.03
C LEU A 33 3.04 -1.55 -15.57
N LYS A 34 3.65 -0.79 -16.49
CA LYS A 34 3.80 0.67 -16.35
C LYS A 34 2.42 1.35 -16.40
N THR A 35 1.60 1.18 -15.36
CA THR A 35 0.78 2.29 -14.89
C THR A 35 1.78 3.42 -14.62
N ALA A 36 1.66 4.58 -15.26
CA ALA A 36 2.65 5.65 -15.21
C ALA A 36 3.10 5.86 -13.75
N ALA A 37 4.36 5.50 -13.45
CA ALA A 37 4.86 5.15 -12.12
C ALA A 37 4.44 6.17 -11.04
N ALA A 38 3.25 5.95 -10.46
CA ALA A 38 2.61 6.90 -9.59
C ALA A 38 3.36 6.93 -8.26
N LYS A 39 3.70 8.12 -7.78
CA LYS A 39 4.56 8.27 -6.59
C LYS A 39 3.81 8.04 -5.29
N ASN A 40 2.49 8.15 -5.32
CA ASN A 40 1.62 8.08 -4.15
C ASN A 40 0.17 7.75 -4.57
N CYS A 41 -0.69 7.50 -3.58
CA CYS A 41 -2.10 7.19 -3.82
C CYS A 41 -2.89 8.34 -4.46
N PHE A 42 -2.45 9.59 -4.31
CA PHE A 42 -3.11 10.71 -4.97
C PHE A 42 -2.86 10.71 -6.49
N GLU A 43 -1.63 10.47 -6.93
CA GLU A 43 -1.34 10.31 -8.36
C GLU A 43 -2.07 9.09 -8.96
N LEU A 44 -2.21 8.00 -8.20
CA LEU A 44 -3.05 6.87 -8.62
C LEU A 44 -4.53 7.27 -8.79
N GLN A 45 -5.05 8.12 -7.91
CA GLN A 45 -6.41 8.63 -8.00
C GLN A 45 -6.62 9.50 -9.25
N GLU A 46 -5.66 10.36 -9.58
CA GLU A 46 -5.66 11.17 -10.82
C GLU A 46 -5.63 10.28 -12.07
N GLN A 47 -5.08 9.07 -11.96
CA GLN A 47 -5.07 8.05 -13.01
C GLN A 47 -6.35 7.19 -13.07
N GLY A 48 -7.37 7.52 -12.26
CA GLY A 48 -8.68 6.84 -12.29
C GLY A 48 -8.87 5.75 -11.24
N MET A 49 -7.96 5.63 -10.27
CA MET A 49 -8.09 4.67 -9.18
C MET A 49 -8.93 5.24 -8.03
N TYR A 50 -10.22 4.94 -8.01
CA TYR A 50 -11.17 5.48 -7.02
C TYR A 50 -11.60 4.50 -5.92
N SER A 51 -11.08 3.27 -5.94
CA SER A 51 -11.40 2.26 -4.93
C SER A 51 -10.30 2.13 -3.89
N ASP A 52 -10.71 1.98 -2.63
CA ASP A 52 -9.78 1.66 -1.56
C ASP A 52 -9.10 0.31 -1.81
N GLY A 53 -7.81 0.19 -1.46
CA GLY A 53 -7.13 -1.08 -1.62
C GLY A 53 -5.60 -1.01 -1.58
N PRO A 54 -4.95 -2.18 -1.45
CA PRO A 54 -3.51 -2.32 -1.64
C PRO A 54 -3.11 -1.96 -3.08
N ASN A 55 -2.10 -1.12 -3.24
CA ASN A 55 -1.56 -0.67 -4.53
C ASN A 55 -0.06 -0.43 -4.49
N ILE A 56 0.57 -0.51 -5.66
CA ILE A 56 2.01 -0.27 -5.82
C ILE A 56 2.25 1.20 -6.19
N ILE A 57 3.18 1.85 -5.49
CA ILE A 57 3.67 3.21 -5.77
C ILE A 57 5.18 3.22 -5.96
N TYR A 58 5.69 4.24 -6.65
CA TYR A 58 7.11 4.45 -6.97
C TYR A 58 7.57 5.82 -6.43
N PRO A 59 7.72 5.97 -5.11
CA PRO A 59 7.97 7.28 -4.50
C PRO A 59 9.38 7.82 -4.78
N TYR A 60 10.34 6.93 -5.10
CA TYR A 60 11.75 7.28 -5.29
C TYR A 60 12.09 7.42 -6.78
N SER A 61 12.18 8.65 -7.27
CA SER A 61 12.54 8.92 -8.68
C SER A 61 13.95 8.47 -9.06
N ASN A 62 14.86 8.40 -8.09
CA ASN A 62 16.24 7.91 -8.26
C ASN A 62 16.38 6.39 -8.07
N HIS A 63 15.32 5.72 -7.60
CA HIS A 63 15.26 4.26 -7.42
C HIS A 63 13.94 3.71 -8.00
N PRO A 64 13.71 3.85 -9.32
CA PRO A 64 12.46 3.47 -9.97
C PRO A 64 12.18 1.95 -9.94
N ASP A 65 13.16 1.16 -9.56
CA ASP A 65 13.11 -0.28 -9.35
C ASP A 65 12.76 -0.69 -7.91
N THR A 66 12.55 0.29 -7.02
CA THR A 66 12.18 0.12 -5.61
C THR A 66 10.73 0.57 -5.37
N PRO A 67 9.72 -0.24 -5.79
CA PRO A 67 8.33 0.04 -5.50
C PRO A 67 8.02 -0.15 -4.01
N LEU A 68 7.02 0.57 -3.51
CA LEU A 68 6.39 0.31 -2.23
C LEU A 68 4.95 -0.15 -2.46
N LEU A 69 4.56 -1.18 -1.71
CA LEU A 69 3.18 -1.62 -1.63
C LEU A 69 2.51 -0.96 -0.44
N VAL A 70 1.46 -0.20 -0.70
CA VAL A 70 0.76 0.63 0.28
C VAL A 70 -0.74 0.37 0.24
N TYR A 71 -1.45 0.73 1.30
CA TYR A 71 -2.91 0.83 1.22
C TYR A 71 -3.29 2.25 0.79
N CYS A 72 -4.07 2.34 -0.28
CA CYS A 72 -4.69 3.58 -0.73
C CYS A 72 -6.11 3.67 -0.21
N ASP A 73 -6.42 4.75 0.50
CA ASP A 73 -7.78 5.15 0.81
C ASP A 73 -8.19 6.22 -0.22
N GLN A 74 -9.12 5.83 -1.09
CA GLN A 74 -9.61 6.61 -2.23
C GLN A 74 -11.03 7.15 -2.01
N THR A 75 -11.62 6.89 -0.85
CA THR A 75 -13.03 7.17 -0.58
C THR A 75 -13.27 8.09 0.62
N THR A 76 -12.35 8.16 1.59
CA THR A 76 -12.49 9.05 2.74
C THR A 76 -12.34 10.52 2.34
N ASP A 77 -13.33 11.34 2.68
CA ASP A 77 -13.25 12.80 2.60
C ASP A 77 -12.66 13.38 3.88
N TYR A 78 -11.53 14.05 3.73
CA TYR A 78 -10.93 14.83 4.80
C TYR A 78 -10.59 16.24 4.30
N GLY A 79 -11.23 17.25 4.89
CA GLY A 79 -10.96 18.66 4.59
C GLY A 79 -11.35 19.10 3.18
N GLY A 80 -12.35 18.46 2.55
CA GLY A 80 -12.83 18.80 1.21
C GLY A 80 -12.06 18.11 0.08
N ARG A 81 -11.33 17.03 0.41
CA ARG A 81 -10.67 16.15 -0.55
C ARG A 81 -11.09 14.72 -0.26
N THR A 82 -11.76 14.11 -1.23
CA THR A 82 -12.08 12.68 -1.23
C THR A 82 -10.88 11.89 -1.74
N GLY A 83 -10.37 10.96 -0.93
CA GLY A 83 -9.36 9.99 -1.33
C GLY A 83 -7.97 10.54 -1.64
N GLY A 84 -7.16 9.73 -2.30
CA GLY A 84 -5.74 10.00 -2.57
C GLY A 84 -4.83 9.76 -1.36
N TRP A 85 -5.34 9.16 -0.28
CA TRP A 85 -4.62 9.01 0.98
C TRP A 85 -3.74 7.76 0.95
N THR A 86 -2.44 7.95 1.20
CA THR A 86 -1.51 6.83 1.42
C THR A 86 -1.50 6.50 2.91
N VAL A 87 -2.00 5.33 3.29
CA VAL A 87 -2.07 4.93 4.70
C VAL A 87 -0.72 4.39 5.15
N ILE A 88 -0.07 5.11 6.07
CA ILE A 88 1.23 4.72 6.65
C ILE A 88 1.10 3.95 7.96
N GLN A 89 -0.05 4.03 8.64
CA GLN A 89 -0.30 3.39 9.92
C GLN A 89 -1.81 3.21 10.12
N ARG A 90 -2.25 2.02 10.57
CA ARG A 90 -3.65 1.75 10.94
C ARG A 90 -3.72 1.05 12.30
N ARG A 91 -4.61 1.51 13.17
CA ARG A 91 -5.02 0.80 14.40
C ARG A 91 -6.53 0.68 14.38
N PHE A 92 -7.03 -0.50 14.74
CA PHE A 92 -8.47 -0.72 14.73
C PHE A 92 -8.95 -1.49 15.96
N ASP A 93 -8.30 -2.59 16.32
CA ASP A 93 -8.78 -3.53 17.35
C ASP A 93 -7.76 -3.83 18.46
N GLY A 94 -6.56 -3.25 18.39
CA GLY A 94 -5.48 -3.53 19.34
C GLY A 94 -4.85 -4.93 19.21
N SER A 95 -5.15 -5.67 18.14
CA SER A 95 -4.63 -7.03 17.92
C SER A 95 -3.14 -7.09 17.57
N LYS A 96 -2.53 -5.95 17.24
CA LYS A 96 -1.11 -5.84 16.88
C LYS A 96 -0.34 -5.12 17.97
N ASP A 97 0.75 -5.74 18.41
CA ASP A 97 1.74 -5.11 19.28
C ASP A 97 2.70 -4.22 18.47
N PHE A 98 2.90 -3.00 18.95
CA PHE A 98 3.77 -2.00 18.35
C PHE A 98 5.05 -1.80 19.17
N LEU A 99 5.17 -2.45 20.33
CA LEU A 99 6.41 -2.49 21.10
C LEU A 99 7.38 -3.46 20.43
N GLN A 100 7.93 -3.04 19.29
CA GLN A 100 8.98 -3.76 18.60
C GLN A 100 10.31 -3.12 18.98
N ARG A 101 11.30 -3.97 19.29
CA ARG A 101 12.65 -3.51 19.54
C ARG A 101 13.19 -2.93 18.22
N LEU A 102 13.90 -1.80 18.29
CA LEU A 102 14.68 -1.36 17.15
C LEU A 102 15.72 -2.44 16.84
N ASP A 103 15.63 -3.06 15.67
CA ASP A 103 16.75 -3.83 15.17
C ASP A 103 17.89 -2.86 14.87
N PRO A 104 19.14 -3.17 15.27
CA PRO A 104 20.28 -2.38 14.83
C PRO A 104 20.29 -2.40 13.30
N ILE A 105 20.29 -1.22 12.68
CA ILE A 105 20.49 -1.10 11.23
C ILE A 105 21.87 -1.69 10.94
N SER A 106 21.92 -2.88 10.33
CA SER A 106 23.14 -3.55 9.88
C SER A 106 23.55 -3.03 8.51
#